data_AF-A0A974Z143-F1
#
_entry.id   AF-A0A974Z143-F1
#
_cell.length_a   1.000
_cell.length_b   1.000
_cell.length_c   1.000
_cell.angle_alpha   90.00
_cell.angle_beta   90.00
_cell.angle_gamma   90.00
#
_symmetry.space_group_name_H-M   'P 1'
#
loop_
_entity.id
_entity.type
_entity.pdbx_description
1 polymer ?
#
loop_
_entity_poly.entity_id
_entity_poly.type
_entity_poly.pdbx_seq_one_letter_code
_entity_poly.pdbx_strand_id
1 'polypeptide(L)'
;MKTLNIMSLDFTFKAAIRGYQSAIITRVWNGIGTFALVISEEIPNASLLSENDIIWFDHEYHKAFIIEHIETEFSGNVMTYRITANHINVLLHDYITIPPTGEDTDARTGSREQVVRDWIEQNCINPNNPARAQYPLVLSEVGGFGGTITEQSRFAVLSDEITRVLLPDDLGWRIDVDLENSQFVFKVLDGVNRTSAQSTNNRILFGLRYGNIAGYRKVKDVISTKTVAFIGGQGDGSTRLLLEVDSAAGGRRKEVFVDAQDIGATNELAERGYQALSDAAAVNSFEFEALSRQFQYEEDYDLGDFVTVVIDKATIQHLQIKELREVYEQANITVKPVFGTPERTFARTVGRVAKQLSSLAVSSTKIDDNKVSPGSTWSSEKIKNSGSAPVGAILAIATPNIPEGWFECNGASISRTEYSELFESIGSTYGAGNGTTTFNLPDLRGRALVGVDASQSEFLALGQTGGDKGHTLTVAELPPHTHDIMMDSDTSPDGGTGATASEDSFNRTLSGGAMSTGDGEAHNNLQPYMALRWIIKY
;
A
#
# COMPACT_ATOMS: atom_id res chain seq x y z
N MET A 1 -15.63 26.34 15.15
CA MET A 1 -15.57 24.93 14.71
C MET A 1 -16.94 24.56 14.16
N LYS A 2 -16.96 23.82 13.05
CA LYS A 2 -18.21 23.32 12.47
C LYS A 2 -18.86 22.31 13.41
N THR A 3 -20.17 22.14 13.30
CA THR A 3 -20.92 21.12 14.04
C THR A 3 -20.87 19.82 13.26
N LEU A 4 -20.42 18.72 13.85
CA LEU A 4 -20.47 17.40 13.22
C LEU A 4 -21.81 16.74 13.56
N ASN A 5 -22.63 16.47 12.55
CA ASN A 5 -23.90 15.77 12.72
C ASN A 5 -23.72 14.27 12.44
N ILE A 6 -24.53 13.45 13.08
CA ILE A 6 -24.50 11.98 12.97
C ILE A 6 -25.93 11.47 12.73
N MET A 7 -26.06 10.55 11.79
CA MET A 7 -27.32 9.92 11.41
C MET A 7 -27.04 8.48 10.96
N SER A 8 -27.98 7.55 11.18
CA SER A 8 -27.87 6.22 10.59
C SER A 8 -28.30 6.21 9.10
N LEU A 9 -27.98 5.13 8.38
CA LEU A 9 -28.33 4.94 6.96
C LEU A 9 -29.85 4.97 6.66
N ASP A 10 -30.69 4.76 7.67
CA ASP A 10 -32.15 4.85 7.60
C ASP A 10 -32.69 6.27 7.85
N PHE A 11 -31.81 7.28 7.85
CA PHE A 11 -32.12 8.69 8.09
C PHE A 11 -32.57 9.03 9.52
N THR A 12 -32.31 8.15 10.50
CA THR A 12 -32.55 8.48 11.92
C THR A 12 -31.41 9.34 12.47
N PHE A 13 -31.71 10.60 12.78
CA PHE A 13 -30.74 11.52 13.40
C PHE A 13 -30.34 11.05 14.80
N LYS A 14 -29.03 10.98 15.07
CA LYS A 14 -28.48 10.52 16.35
C LYS A 14 -28.05 11.67 17.24
N ALA A 15 -27.13 12.50 16.75
CA ALA A 15 -26.54 13.56 17.56
C ALA A 15 -25.86 14.65 16.74
N ALA A 16 -25.68 15.80 17.38
CA ALA A 16 -24.76 16.86 16.95
C ALA A 16 -23.60 16.95 17.94
N ILE A 17 -22.39 17.02 17.41
CA ILE A 17 -21.13 17.06 18.16
C ILE A 17 -20.39 18.35 17.86
N ARG A 18 -19.83 18.96 18.89
CA ARG A 18 -18.90 20.09 18.80
C ARG A 18 -17.69 19.85 19.67
N GLY A 19 -16.52 20.33 19.25
CA GLY A 19 -15.29 20.26 20.05
C GLY A 19 -14.37 19.08 19.72
N TYR A 20 -14.47 18.52 18.51
CA TYR A 20 -13.46 17.58 18.02
C TYR A 20 -12.07 18.23 17.93
N GLN A 21 -11.00 17.44 18.13
CA GLN A 21 -9.62 17.93 18.11
C GLN A 21 -9.20 18.33 16.70
N SER A 22 -9.41 17.44 15.73
CA SER A 22 -9.09 17.70 14.32
C SER A 22 -10.00 16.90 13.39
N ALA A 23 -10.25 17.46 12.21
CA ALA A 23 -10.91 16.76 11.12
C ALA A 23 -10.22 17.09 9.79
N ILE A 24 -10.05 16.08 8.95
CA ILE A 24 -9.42 16.20 7.64
C ILE A 24 -10.40 15.64 6.63
N ILE A 25 -10.82 16.47 5.67
CA ILE A 25 -11.64 16.07 4.54
C ILE A 25 -10.79 16.08 3.29
N THR A 26 -10.89 15.03 2.48
CA THR A 26 -10.37 14.99 1.13
C THR A 26 -11.53 14.73 0.17
N ARG A 27 -11.91 15.74 -0.62
CA ARG A 27 -12.92 15.60 -1.69
C ARG A 27 -12.22 15.35 -3.01
N VAL A 28 -12.75 14.43 -3.81
CA VAL A 28 -12.20 14.06 -5.12
C VAL A 28 -13.24 14.31 -6.19
N TRP A 29 -12.87 14.99 -7.28
CA TRP A 29 -13.80 15.41 -8.33
C TRP A 29 -14.45 14.21 -9.05
N ASN A 30 -13.65 13.18 -9.31
CA ASN A 30 -14.10 11.93 -9.90
C ASN A 30 -13.52 10.75 -9.10
N GLY A 31 -14.37 10.16 -8.26
CA GLY A 31 -14.04 9.07 -7.34
C GLY A 31 -14.67 9.24 -5.95
N ILE A 32 -14.05 8.61 -4.95
CA ILE A 32 -14.54 8.60 -3.57
C ILE A 32 -13.53 9.38 -2.70
N GLY A 33 -14.04 10.40 -2.01
CA GLY A 33 -13.28 11.18 -1.03
C GLY A 33 -13.17 10.48 0.33
N THR A 34 -12.37 11.02 1.23
CA THR A 34 -12.18 10.49 2.58
C THR A 34 -12.38 11.56 3.65
N PHE A 35 -12.66 11.10 4.86
CA PHE A 35 -12.77 11.90 6.06
C PHE A 35 -12.02 11.20 7.19
N ALA A 36 -11.21 11.94 7.92
CA ALA A 36 -10.53 11.47 9.13
C ALA A 36 -10.82 12.43 10.29
N LEU A 37 -11.12 11.88 11.46
CA LEU A 37 -11.51 12.65 12.64
C LEU A 37 -10.80 12.11 13.88
N VAL A 38 -10.32 13.03 14.71
CA VAL A 38 -9.80 12.72 16.04
C VAL A 38 -10.70 13.40 17.06
N ILE A 39 -11.32 12.61 17.94
CA ILE A 39 -12.27 13.08 18.93
C ILE A 39 -12.04 12.39 20.30
N SER A 40 -12.07 13.14 21.40
CA SER A 40 -12.02 12.60 22.77
C SER A 40 -13.40 12.10 23.22
N GLU A 41 -13.45 11.03 24.00
CA GLU A 41 -14.68 10.56 24.67
C GLU A 41 -15.26 11.60 25.64
N GLU A 42 -14.44 12.53 26.15
CA GLU A 42 -14.90 13.64 26.99
C GLU A 42 -15.83 14.61 26.24
N ILE A 43 -15.81 14.59 24.90
CA ILE A 43 -16.69 15.41 24.08
C ILE A 43 -18.11 14.82 24.14
N PRO A 44 -19.14 15.63 24.47
CA PRO A 44 -20.51 15.14 24.52
C PRO A 44 -20.93 14.45 23.22
N ASN A 45 -21.58 13.30 23.37
CA ASN A 45 -22.07 12.45 22.28
C ASN A 45 -20.99 11.77 21.43
N ALA A 46 -19.69 11.90 21.75
CA ALA A 46 -18.62 11.23 20.99
C ALA A 46 -18.78 9.70 20.96
N SER A 47 -19.27 9.10 22.05
CA SER A 47 -19.53 7.66 22.16
C SER A 47 -20.72 7.17 21.32
N LEU A 48 -21.50 8.06 20.70
CA LEU A 48 -22.61 7.69 19.81
C LEU A 48 -22.16 7.45 18.36
N LEU A 49 -20.91 7.75 18.02
CA LEU A 49 -20.33 7.43 16.71
C LEU A 49 -20.24 5.92 16.56
N SER A 50 -20.79 5.38 15.48
CA SER A 50 -20.75 3.95 15.17
C SER A 50 -20.44 3.70 13.71
N GLU A 51 -19.91 2.52 13.39
CA GLU A 51 -19.74 2.06 12.01
C GLU A 51 -21.05 2.15 11.24
N ASN A 52 -20.95 2.46 9.94
CA ASN A 52 -22.06 2.71 9.02
C ASN A 52 -22.90 3.97 9.31
N ASP A 53 -22.56 4.78 10.30
CA ASP A 53 -23.21 6.08 10.48
C ASP A 53 -22.75 7.08 9.42
N ILE A 54 -23.70 7.89 8.97
CA ILE A 54 -23.47 9.04 8.11
C ILE A 54 -23.13 10.24 8.99
N ILE A 55 -22.05 10.92 8.62
CA ILE A 55 -21.58 12.14 9.25
C ILE A 55 -21.40 13.27 8.24
N TRP A 56 -21.70 14.50 8.66
CA TRP A 56 -21.49 15.71 7.84
C TRP A 56 -21.32 16.95 8.73
N PHE A 57 -20.78 18.02 8.17
CA PHE A 57 -20.65 19.30 8.87
C PHE A 57 -21.84 20.23 8.63
N ASP A 58 -22.34 20.87 9.69
CA ASP A 58 -23.39 21.90 9.68
C ASP A 58 -24.56 21.54 8.72
N HIS A 59 -24.71 22.26 7.59
CA HIS A 59 -25.74 21.99 6.57
C HIS A 59 -25.12 21.54 5.23
N GLU A 60 -23.94 20.95 5.27
CA GLU A 60 -23.13 20.59 4.10
C GLU A 60 -23.44 19.17 3.63
N TYR A 61 -24.69 18.90 3.24
CA TYR A 61 -25.17 17.56 2.88
C TYR A 61 -24.49 16.96 1.63
N HIS A 62 -23.83 17.80 0.84
CA HIS A 62 -23.00 17.40 -0.29
C HIS A 62 -21.57 16.98 0.10
N LYS A 63 -21.25 17.03 1.40
CA LYS A 63 -20.02 16.56 2.04
C LYS A 63 -20.38 15.62 3.20
N ALA A 64 -21.18 14.61 2.88
CA ALA A 64 -21.55 13.54 3.79
C ALA A 64 -20.63 12.33 3.61
N PHE A 65 -20.30 11.68 4.72
CA PHE A 65 -19.37 10.55 4.77
C PHE A 65 -19.98 9.41 5.59
N ILE A 66 -19.66 8.16 5.24
CA ILE A 66 -20.03 6.97 6.03
C ILE A 66 -18.81 6.51 6.83
N ILE A 67 -19.00 6.27 8.13
CA ILE A 67 -17.97 5.74 9.01
C ILE A 67 -17.69 4.28 8.65
N GLU A 68 -16.42 3.99 8.36
CA GLU A 68 -15.93 2.68 7.93
C GLU A 68 -15.04 2.03 8.99
N HIS A 69 -14.39 2.86 9.80
CA HIS A 69 -13.44 2.39 10.79
C HIS A 69 -13.38 3.34 11.99
N ILE A 70 -13.45 2.76 13.18
CA ILE A 70 -13.26 3.46 14.45
C ILE A 70 -12.13 2.77 15.20
N GLU A 71 -11.01 3.48 15.38
CA GLU A 71 -9.93 3.08 16.26
C GLU A 71 -10.07 3.79 17.60
N THR A 72 -9.83 3.06 18.69
CA THR A 72 -9.97 3.56 20.05
C THR A 72 -8.63 3.44 20.77
N GLU A 73 -8.14 4.56 21.30
CA GLU A 73 -6.85 4.68 21.99
C GLU A 73 -7.07 5.22 23.40
N PHE A 74 -6.67 4.47 24.42
CA PHE A 74 -6.71 4.91 25.83
C PHE A 74 -5.31 5.32 26.28
N SER A 75 -5.12 6.61 26.59
CA SER A 75 -3.84 7.15 27.05
C SER A 75 -4.04 8.28 28.05
N GLY A 76 -3.28 8.27 29.15
CA GLY A 76 -3.32 9.36 30.14
C GLY A 76 -4.69 9.60 30.78
N ASN A 77 -5.50 8.54 30.97
CA ASN A 77 -6.90 8.56 31.41
C ASN A 77 -7.90 9.18 30.43
N VAL A 78 -7.51 9.49 29.20
CA VAL A 78 -8.40 9.99 28.16
C VAL A 78 -8.55 8.92 27.09
N MET A 79 -9.81 8.60 26.77
CA MET A 79 -10.14 7.79 25.61
C MET A 79 -10.26 8.67 24.37
N THR A 80 -9.58 8.30 23.29
CA THR A 80 -9.61 9.02 22.02
C THR A 80 -10.09 8.09 20.91
N TYR A 81 -11.05 8.55 20.13
CA TYR A 81 -11.52 7.90 18.91
C TYR A 81 -10.84 8.51 17.69
N ARG A 82 -10.30 7.64 16.83
CA ARG A 82 -9.78 7.97 15.50
C ARG A 82 -10.70 7.33 14.47
N ILE A 83 -11.45 8.17 13.78
CA ILE A 83 -12.50 7.74 12.86
C ILE A 83 -12.02 7.96 11.43
N THR A 84 -12.19 6.94 10.61
CA THR A 84 -12.02 7.02 9.16
C THR A 84 -13.37 6.76 8.50
N ALA A 85 -13.73 7.62 7.57
CA ALA A 85 -14.98 7.58 6.84
C ALA A 85 -14.73 7.84 5.35
N ASN A 86 -15.56 7.26 4.50
CA ASN A 86 -15.54 7.47 3.05
C ASN A 86 -16.67 8.41 2.64
N HIS A 87 -16.49 9.22 1.60
CA HIS A 87 -17.58 10.04 1.06
C HIS A 87 -18.75 9.13 0.66
N ILE A 88 -19.99 9.61 0.79
CA ILE A 88 -21.22 8.85 0.52
C ILE A 88 -21.28 8.22 -0.90
N ASN A 89 -20.41 8.65 -1.80
CA ASN A 89 -20.11 7.99 -3.08
C ASN A 89 -19.76 6.50 -2.92
N VAL A 90 -19.25 6.09 -1.76
CA VAL A 90 -18.90 4.69 -1.45
C VAL A 90 -20.09 3.74 -1.55
N LEU A 91 -21.32 4.23 -1.41
CA LEU A 91 -22.52 3.41 -1.62
C LEU A 91 -22.58 2.75 -3.00
N LEU A 92 -21.97 3.34 -4.03
CA LEU A 92 -21.87 2.74 -5.37
C LEU A 92 -20.66 1.81 -5.53
N HIS A 93 -19.73 1.80 -4.57
CA HIS A 93 -18.59 0.89 -4.57
C HIS A 93 -18.96 -0.52 -4.12
N ASP A 94 -19.97 -0.65 -3.27
CA ASP A 94 -20.47 -1.95 -2.79
C ASP A 94 -21.27 -2.71 -3.85
N TYR A 95 -21.54 -2.05 -4.99
CA TYR A 95 -22.30 -2.61 -6.11
C TYR A 95 -21.36 -3.03 -7.24
N ILE A 96 -21.69 -4.14 -7.87
CA ILE A 96 -21.14 -4.53 -9.17
C ILE A 96 -22.19 -4.33 -10.28
N THR A 97 -21.75 -4.16 -11.51
CA THR A 97 -22.62 -4.19 -12.69
C THR A 97 -23.08 -5.63 -12.94
N ILE A 98 -24.38 -5.82 -13.14
CA ILE A 98 -24.95 -7.13 -13.49
C ILE A 98 -25.65 -6.98 -14.83
N PRO A 99 -25.27 -7.77 -15.87
CA PRO A 99 -25.97 -7.77 -17.15
C PRO A 99 -27.48 -8.00 -17.00
N PRO A 100 -28.31 -7.39 -17.86
CA PRO A 100 -29.74 -7.68 -17.91
C PRO A 100 -30.00 -9.19 -18.13
N THR A 101 -31.17 -9.67 -17.70
CA THR A 101 -31.52 -11.09 -17.85
C THR A 101 -31.54 -11.49 -19.33
N GLY A 102 -30.70 -12.46 -19.69
CA GLY A 102 -30.57 -12.96 -21.06
C GLY A 102 -29.47 -12.29 -21.89
N GLU A 103 -28.79 -11.29 -21.34
CA GLU A 103 -27.68 -10.59 -21.98
C GLU A 103 -26.33 -11.00 -21.38
N ASP A 104 -25.29 -10.99 -22.20
CA ASP A 104 -23.92 -11.29 -21.76
C ASP A 104 -23.25 -10.08 -21.08
N THR A 105 -23.62 -8.86 -21.49
CA THR A 105 -23.09 -7.58 -20.98
C THR A 105 -24.21 -6.55 -20.79
N ASP A 106 -23.99 -5.57 -19.92
CA ASP A 106 -24.86 -4.40 -19.79
C ASP A 106 -24.39 -3.29 -20.75
N ALA A 107 -24.83 -3.38 -22.00
CA ALA A 107 -24.46 -2.46 -23.08
C ALA A 107 -25.39 -1.24 -23.12
N ARG A 108 -24.83 -0.04 -23.08
CA ARG A 108 -25.54 1.25 -23.07
C ARG A 108 -24.99 2.20 -24.11
N THR A 109 -25.88 2.96 -24.74
CA THR A 109 -25.52 4.01 -25.71
C THR A 109 -26.22 5.31 -25.33
N GLY A 110 -25.46 6.38 -25.20
CA GLY A 110 -25.98 7.69 -24.81
C GLY A 110 -24.85 8.68 -24.54
N SER A 111 -25.18 9.86 -24.00
CA SER A 111 -24.14 10.71 -23.40
C SER A 111 -23.45 9.94 -22.25
N ARG A 112 -22.23 10.33 -21.92
CA ARG A 112 -21.49 9.78 -20.76
C ARG A 112 -22.33 9.79 -19.47
N GLU A 113 -23.03 10.90 -19.22
CA GLU A 113 -23.97 10.98 -18.11
C GLU A 113 -25.09 9.94 -18.21
N GLN A 114 -25.73 9.80 -19.37
CA GLN A 114 -26.85 8.88 -19.55
C GLN A 114 -26.43 7.41 -19.34
N VAL A 115 -25.27 7.01 -19.87
CA VAL A 115 -24.72 5.65 -19.70
C VAL A 115 -24.55 5.30 -18.21
N VAL A 116 -23.96 6.22 -17.44
CA VAL A 116 -23.74 6.03 -16.00
C VAL A 116 -25.06 5.95 -15.24
N ARG A 117 -26.01 6.81 -15.58
CA ARG A 117 -27.34 6.86 -14.94
C ARG A 117 -28.11 5.57 -15.19
N ASP A 118 -28.08 5.05 -16.40
CA ASP A 118 -28.71 3.78 -16.77
C ASP A 118 -28.14 2.60 -15.96
N TRP A 119 -26.81 2.56 -15.78
CA TRP A 119 -26.19 1.51 -14.95
C TRP A 119 -26.59 1.64 -13.48
N ILE A 120 -26.67 2.85 -12.93
CA ILE A 120 -27.13 3.05 -11.54
C ILE A 120 -28.59 2.65 -11.40
N GLU A 121 -29.44 3.02 -12.37
CA GLU A 121 -30.85 2.66 -12.35
C GLU A 121 -31.02 1.14 -12.33
N GLN A 122 -30.35 0.41 -13.21
CA GLN A 122 -30.43 -1.05 -13.27
C GLN A 122 -29.81 -1.75 -12.04
N ASN A 123 -28.79 -1.18 -11.40
CA ASN A 123 -28.05 -1.89 -10.35
C ASN A 123 -28.49 -1.50 -8.94
N CYS A 124 -28.98 -0.28 -8.73
CA CYS A 124 -29.22 0.30 -7.40
C CYS A 124 -30.66 0.77 -7.19
N ILE A 125 -31.38 1.23 -8.23
CA ILE A 125 -32.70 1.88 -8.07
C ILE A 125 -33.85 0.94 -8.46
N ASN A 126 -33.80 0.39 -9.67
CA ASN A 126 -34.76 -0.55 -10.21
C ASN A 126 -34.08 -1.84 -10.70
N PRO A 127 -33.42 -2.61 -9.81
CA PRO A 127 -32.74 -3.84 -10.17
C PRO A 127 -33.69 -5.03 -10.35
N ASN A 128 -33.29 -5.96 -11.22
CA ASN A 128 -34.00 -7.24 -11.41
C ASN A 128 -34.14 -8.05 -10.10
N ASN A 129 -33.15 -7.95 -9.21
CA ASN A 129 -33.25 -8.44 -7.84
C ASN A 129 -33.59 -7.26 -6.92
N PRO A 130 -34.84 -7.14 -6.42
CA PRO A 130 -35.26 -6.02 -5.58
C PRO A 130 -34.44 -5.88 -4.29
N ALA A 131 -33.82 -6.94 -3.79
CA ALA A 131 -32.96 -6.88 -2.60
C ALA A 131 -31.70 -6.02 -2.82
N ARG A 132 -31.34 -5.72 -4.07
CA ARG A 132 -30.25 -4.79 -4.37
C ARG A 132 -30.65 -3.32 -4.19
N ALA A 133 -31.95 -2.99 -4.19
CA ALA A 133 -32.41 -1.62 -3.90
C ALA A 133 -32.41 -1.36 -2.39
N GLN A 134 -31.21 -1.38 -1.79
CA GLN A 134 -31.00 -1.29 -0.34
C GLN A 134 -31.17 0.15 0.19
N TYR A 135 -30.83 1.14 -0.63
CA TYR A 135 -30.83 2.55 -0.25
C TYR A 135 -31.85 3.33 -1.08
N PRO A 136 -32.49 4.37 -0.52
CA PRO A 136 -33.38 5.25 -1.27
C PRO A 136 -32.58 6.18 -2.20
N LEU A 137 -31.93 5.61 -3.22
CA LEU A 137 -31.14 6.34 -4.20
C LEU A 137 -32.03 6.81 -5.35
N VAL A 138 -31.87 8.08 -5.74
CA VAL A 138 -32.54 8.69 -6.88
C VAL A 138 -31.53 9.38 -7.78
N LEU A 139 -31.89 9.55 -9.05
CA LEU A 139 -31.08 10.30 -10.00
C LEU A 139 -31.55 11.76 -10.04
N SER A 140 -30.62 12.72 -10.12
CA SER A 140 -30.95 14.13 -10.33
C SER A 140 -31.57 14.39 -11.70
N GLU A 141 -31.94 15.64 -11.98
CA GLU A 141 -32.24 16.04 -13.36
C GLU A 141 -31.03 15.77 -14.29
N VAL A 142 -31.34 15.43 -15.55
CA VAL A 142 -30.32 15.11 -16.58
C VAL A 142 -29.72 16.41 -17.12
N GLY A 143 -28.40 16.54 -17.06
CA GLY A 143 -27.67 17.69 -17.61
C GLY A 143 -27.32 17.55 -19.09
N GLY A 144 -27.23 16.33 -19.60
CA GLY A 144 -26.78 16.02 -20.95
C GLY A 144 -25.25 16.10 -21.09
N PHE A 145 -24.50 15.85 -20.02
CA PHE A 145 -23.06 16.04 -20.00
C PHE A 145 -22.29 14.93 -20.71
N GLY A 146 -21.23 15.35 -21.41
CA GLY A 146 -20.30 14.50 -22.13
C GLY A 146 -20.77 14.02 -23.50
N GLY A 147 -19.80 13.65 -24.33
CA GLY A 147 -20.07 13.13 -25.68
C GLY A 147 -20.88 11.83 -25.69
N THR A 148 -21.50 11.52 -26.84
CA THR A 148 -22.19 10.24 -27.04
C THR A 148 -21.18 9.10 -27.20
N ILE A 149 -21.37 8.04 -26.42
CA ILE A 149 -20.54 6.84 -26.41
C ILE A 149 -21.42 5.59 -26.36
N THR A 150 -20.82 4.45 -26.70
CA THR A 150 -21.36 3.12 -26.43
C THR A 150 -20.41 2.41 -25.51
N GLU A 151 -20.90 1.96 -24.35
CA GLU A 151 -20.12 1.33 -23.30
C GLU A 151 -20.78 0.04 -22.86
N GLN A 152 -19.98 -0.89 -22.38
CA GLN A 152 -20.45 -2.17 -21.86
C GLN A 152 -19.82 -2.41 -20.50
N SER A 153 -20.57 -3.03 -19.59
CA SER A 153 -20.04 -3.45 -18.30
C SER A 153 -20.56 -4.83 -17.89
N ARG A 154 -19.74 -5.57 -17.16
CA ARG A 154 -20.07 -6.90 -16.65
C ARG A 154 -19.30 -7.22 -15.39
N PHE A 155 -20.03 -7.47 -14.29
CA PHE A 155 -19.49 -7.90 -12.99
C PHE A 155 -18.33 -7.03 -12.49
N ALA A 156 -18.34 -5.75 -12.86
CA ALA A 156 -17.31 -4.77 -12.49
C ALA A 156 -17.84 -3.87 -11.39
N VAL A 157 -16.96 -3.36 -10.53
CA VAL A 157 -17.35 -2.42 -9.46
C VAL A 157 -17.98 -1.19 -10.10
N LEU A 158 -19.19 -0.85 -9.68
CA LEU A 158 -20.01 0.18 -10.32
C LEU A 158 -19.35 1.56 -10.21
N SER A 159 -18.85 1.95 -9.04
CA SER A 159 -18.15 3.24 -8.88
C SER A 159 -16.87 3.38 -9.73
N ASP A 160 -16.15 2.29 -9.97
CA ASP A 160 -14.96 2.27 -10.84
C ASP A 160 -15.37 2.48 -12.31
N GLU A 161 -16.43 1.82 -12.75
CA GLU A 161 -16.96 1.96 -14.12
C GLU A 161 -17.55 3.36 -14.36
N ILE A 162 -18.25 3.93 -13.37
CA ILE A 162 -18.71 5.32 -13.42
C ILE A 162 -17.52 6.27 -13.56
N THR A 163 -16.50 6.09 -12.71
CA THR A 163 -15.29 6.91 -12.74
C THR A 163 -14.60 6.83 -14.10
N ARG A 164 -14.49 5.63 -14.65
CA ARG A 164 -13.90 5.34 -15.97
C ARG A 164 -14.63 6.07 -17.10
N VAL A 165 -15.95 5.97 -17.16
CA VAL A 165 -16.75 6.54 -18.24
C VAL A 165 -16.71 8.07 -18.25
N LEU A 166 -16.68 8.69 -17.07
CA LEU A 166 -16.70 10.15 -16.91
C LEU A 166 -15.32 10.81 -17.06
N LEU A 167 -14.23 10.07 -16.82
CA LEU A 167 -12.87 10.62 -16.78
C LEU A 167 -12.41 11.33 -18.07
N PRO A 168 -12.65 10.83 -19.30
CA PRO A 168 -12.10 11.43 -20.52
C PRO A 168 -12.60 12.85 -20.82
N ASP A 169 -13.81 13.19 -20.36
CA ASP A 169 -14.40 14.52 -20.52
C ASP A 169 -14.21 15.39 -19.27
N ASP A 170 -13.33 14.98 -18.35
CA ASP A 170 -13.07 15.66 -17.08
C ASP A 170 -14.34 15.89 -16.23
N LEU A 171 -15.33 15.00 -16.37
CA LEU A 171 -16.58 15.04 -15.63
C LEU A 171 -16.40 14.43 -14.23
N GLY A 172 -17.15 14.99 -13.27
CA GLY A 172 -17.22 14.52 -11.90
C GLY A 172 -18.54 13.85 -11.60
N TRP A 173 -18.63 13.19 -10.45
CA TRP A 173 -19.89 12.63 -9.95
C TRP A 173 -19.93 12.66 -8.43
N ARG A 174 -21.13 12.78 -7.89
CA ARG A 174 -21.36 12.90 -6.45
C ARG A 174 -22.74 12.39 -6.07
N ILE A 175 -22.83 11.79 -4.90
CA ILE A 175 -24.09 11.55 -4.20
C ILE A 175 -24.26 12.62 -3.12
N ASP A 176 -25.41 13.29 -3.11
CA ASP A 176 -25.79 14.24 -2.07
C ASP A 176 -26.84 13.61 -1.15
N VAL A 177 -26.83 13.97 0.13
CA VAL A 177 -27.89 13.58 1.07
C VAL A 177 -29.03 14.59 0.98
N ASP A 178 -30.25 14.12 0.77
CA ASP A 178 -31.47 14.92 0.82
C ASP A 178 -32.29 14.48 2.05
N LEU A 179 -32.16 15.24 3.13
CA LEU A 179 -32.83 14.95 4.40
C LEU A 179 -34.34 15.20 4.34
N GLU A 180 -34.81 16.13 3.51
CA GLU A 180 -36.24 16.48 3.42
C GLU A 180 -37.05 15.31 2.88
N ASN A 181 -36.49 14.61 1.88
CA ASN A 181 -37.11 13.44 1.28
C ASN A 181 -36.53 12.10 1.76
N SER A 182 -35.55 12.14 2.69
CA SER A 182 -34.83 10.96 3.20
C SER A 182 -34.28 10.07 2.08
N GLN A 183 -33.55 10.68 1.15
CA GLN A 183 -33.00 10.01 -0.03
C GLN A 183 -31.55 10.42 -0.34
N PHE A 184 -30.89 9.62 -1.16
CA PHE A 184 -29.57 9.91 -1.72
C PHE A 184 -29.73 10.33 -3.17
N VAL A 185 -29.15 11.46 -3.57
CA VAL A 185 -29.31 12.01 -4.92
C VAL A 185 -28.00 11.90 -5.69
N PHE A 186 -27.96 11.01 -6.68
CA PHE A 186 -26.83 10.89 -7.59
C PHE A 186 -26.83 12.02 -8.63
N LYS A 187 -25.66 12.62 -8.85
CA LYS A 187 -25.42 13.73 -9.78
C LYS A 187 -24.15 13.51 -10.58
N VAL A 188 -24.20 13.84 -11.87
CA VAL A 188 -23.00 14.08 -12.70
C VAL A 188 -22.72 15.59 -12.70
N LEU A 189 -21.45 15.94 -12.59
CA LEU A 189 -21.00 17.33 -12.44
C LEU A 189 -20.08 17.72 -13.60
N ASP A 190 -20.29 18.92 -14.13
CA ASP A 190 -19.39 19.57 -15.06
C ASP A 190 -18.67 20.74 -14.37
N GLY A 191 -17.40 20.92 -14.70
CA GLY A 191 -16.54 21.90 -14.03
C GLY A 191 -16.83 23.32 -14.48
N VAL A 192 -16.87 24.29 -13.56
CA VAL A 192 -17.09 25.69 -13.95
C VAL A 192 -15.78 26.29 -14.47
N ASN A 193 -15.81 26.82 -15.70
CA ASN A 193 -14.65 27.51 -16.25
C ASN A 193 -14.48 28.90 -15.63
N ARG A 194 -13.52 29.03 -14.71
CA ARG A 194 -13.11 30.28 -14.03
C ARG A 194 -11.72 30.76 -14.47
N THR A 195 -11.25 30.28 -15.62
CA THR A 195 -9.91 30.63 -16.11
C THR A 195 -9.82 32.08 -16.56
N SER A 196 -8.60 32.62 -16.70
CA SER A 196 -8.39 33.97 -17.23
C SER A 196 -8.66 34.08 -18.73
N ALA A 197 -8.81 32.95 -19.43
CA ALA A 197 -9.06 32.90 -20.88
C ALA A 197 -10.54 33.16 -21.24
N GLN A 198 -11.47 32.92 -20.31
CA GLN A 198 -12.90 33.16 -20.51
C GLN A 198 -13.32 34.54 -19.95
N SER A 199 -14.55 34.98 -20.24
CA SER A 199 -15.08 36.29 -19.78
C SER A 199 -16.51 36.27 -19.22
N THR A 200 -17.10 35.09 -19.07
CA THR A 200 -18.47 34.88 -18.59
C THR A 200 -18.53 34.75 -17.06
N ASN A 201 -17.66 33.92 -16.49
CA ASN A 201 -17.61 33.65 -15.05
C ASN A 201 -16.54 34.50 -14.37
N ASN A 202 -16.68 34.68 -13.06
CA ASN A 202 -15.64 35.28 -12.23
C ASN A 202 -14.33 34.49 -12.36
N ARG A 203 -13.22 35.21 -12.58
CA ARG A 203 -11.91 34.63 -12.86
C ARG A 203 -11.15 34.38 -11.56
N ILE A 204 -10.63 33.16 -11.41
CA ILE A 204 -9.83 32.76 -10.24
C ILE A 204 -8.39 32.55 -10.67
N LEU A 205 -7.48 33.32 -10.05
CA LEU A 205 -6.07 33.36 -10.38
C LEU A 205 -5.22 33.13 -9.13
N PHE A 206 -4.68 31.93 -8.96
CA PHE A 206 -3.75 31.63 -7.88
C PHE A 206 -2.30 31.93 -8.30
N GLY A 207 -1.49 32.47 -7.41
CA GLY A 207 -0.07 32.69 -7.68
C GLY A 207 0.64 33.47 -6.58
N LEU A 208 1.92 33.16 -6.37
CA LEU A 208 2.74 33.77 -5.32
C LEU A 208 2.76 35.31 -5.42
N ARG A 209 2.77 35.84 -6.66
CA ARG A 209 2.76 37.29 -6.92
C ARG A 209 1.49 38.01 -6.46
N TYR A 210 0.38 37.28 -6.33
CA TYR A 210 -0.89 37.83 -5.86
C TYR A 210 -1.01 37.72 -4.34
N GLY A 211 -0.10 37.00 -3.67
CA GLY A 211 -0.13 36.79 -2.22
C GLY A 211 -1.34 35.97 -1.75
N ASN A 212 -2.00 35.25 -2.66
CA ASN A 212 -3.13 34.36 -2.36
C ASN A 212 -2.74 32.89 -2.21
N ILE A 213 -1.45 32.58 -2.41
CA ILE A 213 -0.80 31.32 -2.03
C ILE A 213 0.55 31.66 -1.38
N ALA A 214 0.99 30.89 -0.38
CA ALA A 214 2.28 31.09 0.30
C ALA A 214 3.42 30.28 -0.32
N GLY A 215 3.09 29.17 -0.98
CA GLY A 215 4.03 28.20 -1.54
C GLY A 215 3.26 27.15 -2.34
N TYR A 216 3.98 26.35 -3.11
CA TYR A 216 3.41 25.21 -3.83
C TYR A 216 4.34 24.00 -3.77
N ARG A 217 3.78 22.81 -3.85
CA ARG A 217 4.50 21.55 -4.05
C ARG A 217 4.12 21.00 -5.42
N LYS A 218 5.13 20.53 -6.15
CA LYS A 218 4.95 19.89 -7.45
C LYS A 218 5.64 18.54 -7.43
N VAL A 219 4.91 17.49 -7.80
CA VAL A 219 5.44 16.13 -7.87
C VAL A 219 5.38 15.68 -9.31
N LYS A 220 6.49 15.13 -9.80
CA LYS A 220 6.55 14.40 -11.06
C LYS A 220 7.14 13.05 -10.76
N ASP A 221 6.33 12.01 -10.84
CA ASP A 221 6.76 10.64 -10.61
C ASP A 221 6.32 9.76 -11.77
N VAL A 222 7.29 9.00 -12.29
CA VAL A 222 7.09 8.05 -13.39
C VAL A 222 7.27 6.59 -12.95
N ILE A 223 7.48 6.31 -11.67
CA ILE A 223 7.81 4.97 -11.15
C ILE A 223 6.72 3.97 -11.53
N SER A 224 5.46 4.31 -11.27
CA SER A 224 4.30 3.46 -11.54
C SER A 224 3.78 3.54 -12.97
N THR A 225 4.39 4.38 -13.82
CA THR A 225 3.85 4.68 -15.16
C THR A 225 3.98 3.50 -16.10
N LYS A 226 2.97 3.29 -16.94
CA LYS A 226 3.01 2.36 -18.07
C LYS A 226 2.84 3.15 -19.37
N THR A 227 3.59 2.77 -20.40
CA THR A 227 3.56 3.41 -21.72
C THR A 227 2.92 2.51 -22.76
N VAL A 228 3.01 1.19 -22.57
CA VAL A 228 2.45 0.18 -23.49
C VAL A 228 1.60 -0.82 -22.71
N ALA A 229 0.41 -1.11 -23.22
CA ALA A 229 -0.47 -2.14 -22.72
C ALA A 229 -0.61 -3.26 -23.75
N PHE A 230 -0.41 -4.50 -23.31
CA PHE A 230 -0.75 -5.70 -24.05
C PHE A 230 -2.08 -6.22 -23.52
N ILE A 231 -3.08 -6.32 -24.39
CA ILE A 231 -4.43 -6.72 -24.02
C ILE A 231 -4.70 -8.09 -24.63
N GLY A 232 -4.88 -9.08 -23.76
CA GLY A 232 -5.25 -10.44 -24.17
C GLY A 232 -6.76 -10.61 -24.16
N GLY A 233 -7.38 -10.56 -25.33
CA GLY A 233 -8.81 -10.81 -25.55
C GLY A 233 -9.22 -12.29 -25.48
N GLN A 234 -10.39 -12.61 -26.03
CA GLN A 234 -10.89 -13.99 -26.13
C GLN A 234 -9.95 -14.95 -26.88
N GLY A 235 -10.06 -16.24 -26.54
CA GLY A 235 -9.27 -17.34 -27.12
C GLY A 235 -8.17 -17.85 -26.19
N ASP A 236 -7.71 -19.07 -26.45
CA ASP A 236 -6.67 -19.74 -25.66
C ASP A 236 -5.40 -20.00 -26.48
N GLY A 237 -4.24 -19.95 -25.82
CA GLY A 237 -2.96 -20.25 -26.44
C GLY A 237 -2.68 -19.41 -27.70
N SER A 238 -2.42 -20.09 -28.82
CA SER A 238 -2.14 -19.43 -30.12
C SER A 238 -3.35 -18.78 -30.78
N THR A 239 -4.56 -19.02 -30.27
CA THR A 239 -5.80 -18.42 -30.79
C THR A 239 -6.22 -17.16 -30.03
N ARG A 240 -5.51 -16.82 -28.95
CA ARG A 240 -5.82 -15.65 -28.11
C ARG A 240 -5.58 -14.36 -28.89
N LEU A 241 -6.61 -13.52 -28.96
CA LEU A 241 -6.48 -12.18 -29.52
C LEU A 241 -5.53 -11.35 -28.65
N LEU A 242 -4.49 -10.80 -29.24
CA LEU A 242 -3.56 -9.90 -28.57
C LEU A 242 -3.57 -8.56 -29.29
N LEU A 243 -3.88 -7.50 -28.55
CA LEU A 243 -3.78 -6.13 -29.02
C LEU A 243 -2.68 -5.41 -28.26
N GLU A 244 -1.84 -4.67 -28.97
CA GLU A 244 -0.89 -3.75 -28.37
C GLU A 244 -1.43 -2.33 -28.52
N VAL A 245 -1.47 -1.60 -27.40
CA VAL A 245 -1.80 -0.19 -27.37
C VAL A 245 -0.61 0.57 -26.80
N ASP A 246 -0.11 1.53 -27.56
CA ASP A 246 0.99 2.42 -27.14
C ASP A 246 0.45 3.83 -26.92
N SER A 247 0.81 4.43 -25.79
CA SER A 247 0.46 5.81 -25.43
C SER A 247 1.61 6.80 -25.63
N ALA A 248 2.81 6.35 -26.03
CA ALA A 248 4.00 7.19 -26.03
C ALA A 248 4.72 7.28 -27.39
N ALA A 249 4.82 8.51 -27.91
CA ALA A 249 5.82 8.90 -28.90
C ALA A 249 7.17 9.19 -28.19
N GLY A 250 8.02 8.15 -28.06
CA GLY A 250 9.40 8.26 -27.57
C GLY A 250 9.58 8.17 -26.04
N GLY A 251 10.71 7.59 -25.60
CA GLY A 251 11.07 7.41 -24.18
C GLY A 251 11.34 5.95 -23.78
N ARG A 252 11.50 5.69 -22.47
CA ARG A 252 11.67 4.32 -21.92
C ARG A 252 10.34 3.58 -21.95
N ARG A 253 10.27 2.48 -22.70
CA ARG A 253 9.11 1.57 -22.75
C ARG A 253 8.86 0.91 -21.39
N LYS A 254 7.63 0.99 -20.89
CA LYS A 254 7.16 0.37 -19.64
C LYS A 254 5.85 -0.34 -19.89
N GLU A 255 5.83 -1.65 -19.67
CA GLU A 255 4.75 -2.51 -20.16
C GLU A 255 3.84 -2.99 -19.03
N VAL A 256 2.57 -3.17 -19.37
CA VAL A 256 1.57 -3.85 -18.54
C VAL A 256 0.78 -4.83 -19.40
N PHE A 257 0.51 -6.00 -18.84
CA PHE A 257 -0.43 -6.96 -19.43
C PHE A 257 -1.80 -6.77 -18.80
N VAL A 258 -2.84 -6.74 -19.63
CA VAL A 258 -4.24 -6.64 -19.24
C VAL A 258 -4.94 -7.88 -19.77
N ASP A 259 -5.39 -8.72 -18.85
CA ASP A 259 -6.26 -9.82 -19.20
C ASP A 259 -7.68 -9.26 -19.45
N ALA A 260 -8.16 -9.43 -20.68
CA ALA A 260 -9.47 -8.99 -21.14
C ALA A 260 -10.18 -10.13 -21.89
N GLN A 261 -10.09 -11.36 -21.37
CA GLN A 261 -10.75 -12.53 -21.95
C GLN A 261 -12.29 -12.37 -22.04
N ASP A 262 -12.85 -11.43 -21.30
CA ASP A 262 -14.26 -11.00 -21.34
C ASP A 262 -14.62 -10.20 -22.61
N ILE A 263 -13.64 -9.69 -23.37
CA ILE A 263 -13.86 -8.81 -24.53
C ILE A 263 -13.61 -9.56 -25.85
N GLY A 264 -14.61 -9.55 -26.73
CA GLY A 264 -14.56 -10.19 -28.06
C GLY A 264 -14.21 -9.25 -29.22
N ALA A 265 -14.40 -7.93 -29.07
CA ALA A 265 -14.22 -6.96 -30.15
C ALA A 265 -12.88 -6.18 -30.04
N THR A 266 -12.19 -5.98 -31.16
CA THR A 266 -10.83 -5.40 -31.16
C THR A 266 -10.78 -3.92 -30.76
N ASN A 267 -11.82 -3.14 -31.08
CA ASN A 267 -11.95 -1.75 -30.64
C ASN A 267 -12.09 -1.63 -29.11
N GLU A 268 -12.86 -2.51 -28.49
CA GLU A 268 -13.07 -2.56 -27.03
C GLU A 268 -11.79 -2.97 -26.29
N LEU A 269 -10.99 -3.88 -26.87
CA LEU A 269 -9.66 -4.21 -26.35
C LEU A 269 -8.74 -2.98 -26.32
N ALA A 270 -8.86 -2.09 -27.33
CA ALA A 270 -8.03 -0.88 -27.41
C ALA A 270 -8.37 0.09 -26.28
N GLU A 271 -9.66 0.30 -26.03
CA GLU A 271 -10.17 1.16 -24.95
C GLU A 271 -9.74 0.65 -23.57
N ARG A 272 -9.82 -0.67 -23.33
CA ARG A 272 -9.30 -1.29 -22.09
C ARG A 272 -7.80 -1.06 -21.93
N GLY A 273 -7.06 -1.10 -23.03
CA GLY A 273 -5.64 -0.77 -23.11
C GLY A 273 -5.35 0.68 -22.72
N TYR A 274 -6.03 1.63 -23.36
CA TYR A 274 -5.91 3.05 -23.04
C TYR A 274 -6.32 3.34 -21.59
N GLN A 275 -7.32 2.63 -21.04
CA GLN A 275 -7.69 2.75 -19.63
C GLN A 275 -6.57 2.28 -18.72
N ALA A 276 -5.98 1.11 -18.99
CA ALA A 276 -4.89 0.60 -18.17
C ALA A 276 -3.66 1.54 -18.18
N LEU A 277 -3.42 2.21 -19.31
CA LEU A 277 -2.38 3.24 -19.45
C LEU A 277 -2.76 4.54 -18.74
N SER A 278 -4.02 4.97 -18.80
CA SER A 278 -4.53 6.13 -18.06
C SER A 278 -4.47 5.93 -16.55
N ASP A 279 -4.87 4.74 -16.07
CA ASP A 279 -4.73 4.41 -14.66
C ASP A 279 -3.26 4.43 -14.24
N ALA A 280 -2.38 3.92 -15.08
CA ALA A 280 -0.95 3.94 -14.86
C ALA A 280 -0.30 5.17 -15.48
N ALA A 281 -0.99 6.31 -15.53
CA ALA A 281 -0.40 7.56 -15.97
C ALA A 281 0.67 8.03 -14.98
N ALA A 282 1.58 8.89 -15.47
CA ALA A 282 2.57 9.50 -14.60
C ALA A 282 1.87 10.37 -13.56
N VAL A 283 2.37 10.33 -12.32
CA VAL A 283 1.96 11.28 -11.30
C VAL A 283 2.57 12.62 -11.68
N ASN A 284 1.71 13.62 -11.87
CA ASN A 284 2.08 14.99 -12.15
C ASN A 284 1.11 15.87 -11.37
N SER A 285 1.41 16.04 -10.10
CA SER A 285 0.57 16.78 -9.18
C SER A 285 1.14 18.18 -8.95
N PHE A 286 0.23 19.14 -8.79
CA PHE A 286 0.55 20.48 -8.32
C PHE A 286 -0.42 20.81 -7.21
N GLU A 287 0.07 21.25 -6.07
CA GLU A 287 -0.75 21.54 -4.89
C GLU A 287 -0.20 22.76 -4.17
N PHE A 288 -1.09 23.49 -3.49
CA PHE A 288 -0.73 24.62 -2.64
C PHE A 288 -1.76 24.82 -1.55
N GLU A 289 -1.41 25.61 -0.55
CA GLU A 289 -2.37 26.14 0.40
C GLU A 289 -2.99 27.43 -0.14
N ALA A 290 -4.32 27.44 -0.30
CA ALA A 290 -5.06 28.60 -0.73
C ALA A 290 -5.33 29.51 0.47
N LEU A 291 -4.89 30.78 0.37
CA LEU A 291 -5.13 31.77 1.42
C LEU A 291 -6.43 32.51 1.11
N SER A 292 -7.35 32.51 2.08
CA SER A 292 -8.67 33.17 2.03
C SER A 292 -8.61 34.70 2.09
N ARG A 293 -7.70 35.31 1.33
CA ARG A 293 -7.50 36.77 1.23
C ARG A 293 -8.29 37.37 0.07
N GLN A 294 -8.11 36.80 -1.11
CA GLN A 294 -8.70 37.30 -2.36
C GLN A 294 -9.89 36.47 -2.81
N PHE A 295 -9.80 35.15 -2.63
CA PHE A 295 -10.82 34.20 -3.06
C PHE A 295 -11.23 33.37 -1.85
N GLN A 296 -12.52 33.28 -1.61
CA GLN A 296 -13.12 32.48 -0.56
C GLN A 296 -13.47 31.09 -1.10
N TYR A 297 -13.04 30.07 -0.39
CA TYR A 297 -13.40 28.68 -0.67
C TYR A 297 -14.93 28.50 -0.55
N GLU A 298 -15.54 27.74 -1.45
CA GLU A 298 -16.99 27.48 -1.55
C GLU A 298 -17.87 28.68 -1.93
N GLU A 299 -17.30 29.88 -2.02
CA GLU A 299 -17.98 31.07 -2.57
C GLU A 299 -17.45 31.42 -3.96
N ASP A 300 -16.12 31.52 -4.09
CA ASP A 300 -15.44 31.95 -5.33
C ASP A 300 -14.94 30.77 -6.18
N TYR A 301 -14.53 29.68 -5.53
CA TYR A 301 -14.04 28.47 -6.17
C TYR A 301 -14.38 27.23 -5.35
N ASP A 302 -14.61 26.11 -6.05
CA ASP A 302 -14.83 24.80 -5.44
C ASP A 302 -14.21 23.67 -6.29
N LEU A 303 -14.34 22.43 -5.82
CA LEU A 303 -13.95 21.20 -6.51
C LEU A 303 -14.49 21.18 -7.95
N GLY A 304 -13.63 20.82 -8.91
CA GLY A 304 -13.99 20.72 -10.32
C GLY A 304 -13.88 22.01 -11.11
N ASP A 305 -13.71 23.17 -10.47
CA ASP A 305 -13.53 24.42 -11.19
C ASP A 305 -12.21 24.44 -11.97
N PHE A 306 -12.24 24.99 -13.19
CA PHE A 306 -11.05 25.29 -13.97
C PHE A 306 -10.54 26.69 -13.59
N VAL A 307 -9.38 26.77 -12.97
CA VAL A 307 -8.79 28.01 -12.49
C VAL A 307 -7.46 28.29 -13.19
N THR A 308 -6.96 29.51 -13.03
CA THR A 308 -5.65 29.88 -13.55
C THR A 308 -4.61 29.84 -12.45
N VAL A 309 -3.54 29.10 -12.68
CA VAL A 309 -2.38 29.06 -11.79
C VAL A 309 -1.22 29.78 -12.46
N VAL A 310 -0.71 30.80 -11.79
CA VAL A 310 0.45 31.59 -12.21
C VAL A 310 1.63 31.21 -11.34
N ILE A 311 2.54 30.42 -11.90
CA ILE A 311 3.76 29.97 -11.22
C ILE A 311 4.81 31.09 -11.26
N ASP A 312 4.99 31.72 -12.41
CA ASP A 312 5.90 32.85 -12.63
C ASP A 312 5.39 33.77 -13.77
N LYS A 313 6.18 34.76 -14.21
CA LYS A 313 5.77 35.71 -15.26
C LYS A 313 5.55 35.07 -16.64
N ALA A 314 6.20 33.95 -16.93
CA ALA A 314 6.15 33.22 -18.19
C ALA A 314 5.26 31.98 -18.12
N THR A 315 5.05 31.41 -16.93
CA THR A 315 4.34 30.15 -16.73
C THR A 315 2.94 30.38 -16.16
N ILE A 316 1.94 30.36 -17.04
CA ILE A 316 0.51 30.41 -16.72
C ILE A 316 -0.11 29.08 -17.17
N GLN A 317 -0.90 28.46 -16.30
CA GLN A 317 -1.59 27.21 -16.57
C GLN A 317 -3.07 27.33 -16.24
N HIS A 318 -3.91 26.70 -17.07
CA HIS A 318 -5.33 26.51 -16.80
C HIS A 318 -5.54 25.07 -16.35
N LEU A 319 -5.94 24.88 -15.10
CA LEU A 319 -5.98 23.57 -14.47
C LEU A 319 -7.30 23.40 -13.74
N GLN A 320 -7.84 22.19 -13.77
CA GLN A 320 -9.01 21.81 -13.00
C GLN A 320 -8.62 21.37 -11.59
N ILE A 321 -9.36 21.81 -10.59
CA ILE A 321 -9.21 21.33 -9.21
C ILE A 321 -9.75 19.89 -9.14
N LYS A 322 -8.83 18.92 -9.08
CA LYS A 322 -9.16 17.48 -9.09
C LYS A 322 -9.43 16.93 -7.69
N GLU A 323 -8.79 17.52 -6.69
CA GLU A 323 -8.97 17.18 -5.29
C GLU A 323 -8.87 18.43 -4.42
N LEU A 324 -9.63 18.44 -3.32
CA LEU A 324 -9.56 19.47 -2.29
C LEU A 324 -9.38 18.80 -0.94
N ARG A 325 -8.32 19.22 -0.24
CA ARG A 325 -8.07 18.81 1.13
C ARG A 325 -8.35 19.95 2.10
N GLU A 326 -9.29 19.72 3.00
CA GLU A 326 -9.66 20.63 4.08
C GLU A 326 -9.11 20.08 5.40
N VAL A 327 -8.40 20.91 6.16
CA VAL A 327 -7.92 20.56 7.50
C VAL A 327 -8.54 21.52 8.50
N TYR A 328 -9.31 20.97 9.43
CA TYR A 328 -9.97 21.69 10.52
C TYR A 328 -9.21 21.42 11.81
N GLU A 329 -8.48 22.42 12.30
CA GLU A 329 -7.73 22.35 13.56
C GLU A 329 -7.85 23.67 14.33
N GLN A 330 -8.11 23.60 15.64
CA GLN A 330 -8.14 24.79 16.52
C GLN A 330 -9.00 25.95 15.99
N ALA A 331 -10.14 25.63 15.37
CA ALA A 331 -11.06 26.56 14.71
C ALA A 331 -10.56 27.27 13.44
N ASN A 332 -9.38 26.92 12.94
CA ASN A 332 -8.89 27.33 11.62
C ASN A 332 -9.23 26.27 10.58
N ILE A 333 -9.47 26.72 9.35
CA ILE A 333 -9.56 25.87 8.16
C ILE A 333 -8.36 26.14 7.27
N THR A 334 -7.68 25.08 6.86
CA THR A 334 -6.66 25.12 5.83
C THR A 334 -7.18 24.38 4.60
N VAL A 335 -7.18 25.04 3.44
CA VAL A 335 -7.68 24.49 2.18
C VAL A 335 -6.53 24.28 1.21
N LYS A 336 -6.40 23.07 0.68
CA LYS A 336 -5.34 22.68 -0.25
C LYS A 336 -5.93 22.10 -1.53
N PRO A 337 -6.10 22.91 -2.59
CA PRO A 337 -6.46 22.38 -3.91
C PRO A 337 -5.28 21.63 -4.53
N VAL A 338 -5.61 20.52 -5.18
CA VAL A 338 -4.66 19.64 -5.90
C VAL A 338 -5.09 19.54 -7.36
N PHE A 339 -4.11 19.69 -8.25
CA PHE A 339 -4.27 19.71 -9.69
C PHE A 339 -3.48 18.58 -10.34
N GLY A 340 -3.91 18.19 -11.55
CA GLY A 340 -3.25 17.16 -12.34
C GLY A 340 -3.55 15.76 -11.80
N THR A 341 -2.58 14.85 -11.92
CA THR A 341 -2.70 13.47 -11.45
C THR A 341 -2.03 13.36 -10.07
N PRO A 342 -2.80 13.32 -8.96
CA PRO A 342 -2.25 13.22 -7.61
C PRO A 342 -1.55 11.87 -7.39
N GLU A 343 -0.68 11.80 -6.37
CA GLU A 343 -0.17 10.54 -5.85
C GLU A 343 -1.37 9.67 -5.45
N ARG A 344 -1.38 8.38 -5.84
CA ARG A 344 -2.53 7.52 -5.53
C ARG A 344 -2.61 7.33 -4.01
N THR A 345 -3.65 7.87 -3.40
CA THR A 345 -4.03 7.56 -2.03
C THR A 345 -4.59 6.13 -1.96
N PHE A 346 -4.38 5.44 -0.84
CA PHE A 346 -4.83 4.06 -0.61
C PHE A 346 -6.30 3.82 -1.01
N ALA A 347 -7.16 4.85 -0.84
CA ALA A 347 -8.59 4.84 -1.21
C ALA A 347 -8.87 4.60 -2.71
N ARG A 348 -7.94 4.94 -3.63
CA ARG A 348 -8.10 4.70 -5.07
C ARG A 348 -7.74 3.28 -5.52
N THR A 349 -7.27 2.42 -4.61
CA THR A 349 -6.68 1.11 -4.95
C THR A 349 -7.54 -0.07 -4.48
N VAL A 350 -8.77 0.17 -4.02
CA VAL A 350 -9.66 -0.91 -3.55
C VAL A 350 -9.98 -1.90 -4.68
N GLY A 351 -10.19 -1.41 -5.92
CA GLY A 351 -10.52 -2.27 -7.07
C GLY A 351 -9.35 -3.09 -7.66
N ARG A 352 -8.09 -2.62 -7.58
CA ARG A 352 -6.97 -3.28 -8.29
C ARG A 352 -6.34 -4.42 -7.49
N VAL A 353 -6.35 -4.33 -6.17
CA VAL A 353 -5.85 -5.40 -5.28
C VAL A 353 -6.82 -6.58 -5.31
N ALA A 354 -8.13 -6.35 -5.30
CA ALA A 354 -9.15 -7.40 -5.46
C ALA A 354 -9.01 -8.15 -6.80
N LYS A 355 -8.77 -7.43 -7.92
CA LYS A 355 -8.62 -8.02 -9.26
C LYS A 355 -7.27 -8.74 -9.47
N GLN A 356 -6.19 -8.25 -8.84
CA GLN A 356 -4.90 -8.95 -8.85
C GLN A 356 -4.91 -10.19 -7.94
N LEU A 357 -5.59 -10.15 -6.80
CA LEU A 357 -5.80 -11.32 -5.94
C LEU A 357 -6.73 -12.36 -6.58
N SER A 358 -7.77 -11.94 -7.30
CA SER A 358 -8.64 -12.89 -8.02
C SER A 358 -7.89 -13.60 -9.15
N SER A 359 -6.96 -12.92 -9.84
CA SER A 359 -6.11 -13.56 -10.86
C SER A 359 -5.01 -14.46 -10.29
N LEU A 360 -4.64 -14.29 -9.01
CA LEU A 360 -3.70 -15.17 -8.29
C LEU A 360 -4.39 -16.36 -7.62
N ALA A 361 -5.72 -16.31 -7.44
CA ALA A 361 -6.53 -17.39 -6.87
C ALA A 361 -6.96 -18.45 -7.89
N VAL A 362 -6.84 -18.19 -9.21
CA VAL A 362 -7.12 -19.20 -10.26
C VAL A 362 -5.88 -20.06 -10.51
N SER A 363 -5.47 -20.79 -9.49
CA SER A 363 -4.74 -22.05 -9.65
C SER A 363 -4.96 -22.94 -8.42
N SER A 364 -6.21 -23.11 -8.00
CA SER A 364 -6.58 -24.24 -7.16
C SER A 364 -7.14 -25.35 -8.05
N THR A 365 -6.39 -26.44 -8.09
CA THR A 365 -6.79 -27.74 -8.59
C THR A 365 -8.21 -28.06 -8.10
N LYS A 366 -9.11 -28.41 -9.03
CA LYS A 366 -10.49 -28.83 -8.73
C LYS A 366 -10.50 -29.81 -7.54
N ILE A 367 -11.13 -29.42 -6.44
CA ILE A 367 -11.58 -30.36 -5.42
C ILE A 367 -12.97 -30.80 -5.86
N ASP A 368 -13.20 -32.11 -5.97
CA ASP A 368 -14.50 -32.68 -6.26
C ASP A 368 -15.51 -32.27 -5.16
N ASP A 369 -16.53 -31.51 -5.53
CA ASP A 369 -17.60 -31.00 -4.65
C ASP A 369 -18.52 -32.08 -4.05
N ASN A 370 -18.15 -33.36 -4.15
CA ASN A 370 -19.04 -34.47 -3.78
C ASN A 370 -18.76 -35.10 -2.41
N LYS A 371 -18.09 -34.37 -1.48
CA LYS A 371 -17.83 -34.86 -0.11
C LYS A 371 -17.88 -33.79 0.99
N VAL A 372 -18.87 -32.91 1.00
CA VAL A 372 -19.12 -32.07 2.20
C VAL A 372 -20.60 -32.15 2.61
N SER A 373 -20.84 -32.79 3.74
CA SER A 373 -22.16 -32.85 4.39
C SER A 373 -22.53 -31.48 5.00
N PRO A 374 -23.81 -31.08 5.02
CA PRO A 374 -24.23 -29.77 5.49
C PRO A 374 -24.24 -29.74 7.03
N GLY A 375 -23.26 -29.08 7.64
CA GLY A 375 -23.21 -28.94 9.11
C GLY A 375 -21.99 -28.27 9.71
N SER A 376 -21.18 -27.54 8.96
CA SER A 376 -19.99 -26.88 9.51
C SER A 376 -20.20 -25.37 9.54
N THR A 377 -20.48 -24.88 10.74
CA THR A 377 -20.47 -23.46 11.11
C THR A 377 -19.10 -22.85 10.80
N TRP A 378 -19.07 -21.84 9.94
CA TRP A 378 -17.88 -21.04 9.67
C TRP A 378 -17.55 -20.23 10.93
N SER A 379 -16.54 -20.64 11.69
CA SER A 379 -15.92 -19.78 12.70
C SER A 379 -15.04 -18.78 11.99
N SER A 380 -15.41 -17.50 12.10
CA SER A 380 -14.62 -16.35 11.69
C SER A 380 -13.37 -16.23 12.57
N GLU A 381 -12.30 -16.95 12.24
CA GLU A 381 -10.99 -16.70 12.83
C GLU A 381 -9.97 -16.33 11.74
N LYS A 382 -9.56 -15.05 11.82
CA LYS A 382 -8.32 -14.44 11.32
C LYS A 382 -8.18 -14.26 9.80
N ILE A 383 -8.90 -13.27 9.26
CA ILE A 383 -8.32 -12.44 8.20
C ILE A 383 -7.46 -11.37 8.88
N LYS A 384 -6.17 -11.67 9.11
CA LYS A 384 -5.15 -10.64 9.37
C LYS A 384 -4.70 -10.11 8.00
N ASN A 385 -5.30 -9.02 7.54
CA ASN A 385 -4.73 -8.25 6.43
C ASN A 385 -3.67 -7.30 6.98
N SER A 386 -2.39 -7.66 6.83
CA SER A 386 -1.29 -6.71 6.90
C SER A 386 -0.15 -7.25 6.04
N GLY A 387 0.52 -6.42 5.25
CA GLY A 387 1.87 -6.69 4.74
C GLY A 387 2.91 -6.75 5.87
N SER A 388 2.63 -7.55 6.91
CA SER A 388 3.48 -7.82 8.05
C SER A 388 4.27 -9.08 7.78
N ALA A 389 5.53 -9.12 8.18
CA ALA A 389 6.36 -10.31 8.02
C ALA A 389 5.68 -11.54 8.66
N PRO A 390 5.77 -12.74 8.07
CA PRO A 390 5.15 -13.93 8.64
C PRO A 390 5.72 -14.23 10.04
N VAL A 391 4.91 -14.82 10.92
CA VAL A 391 5.36 -15.24 12.26
C VAL A 391 6.55 -16.21 12.13
N GLY A 392 7.62 -15.96 12.87
CA GLY A 392 8.90 -16.65 12.74
C GLY A 392 9.91 -15.99 11.78
N ALA A 393 9.51 -14.95 11.03
CA ALA A 393 10.43 -14.19 10.19
C ALA A 393 11.43 -13.40 11.02
N ILE A 394 12.68 -13.37 10.57
CA ILE A 394 13.78 -12.64 11.20
C ILE A 394 14.15 -11.41 10.36
N LEU A 395 14.29 -10.25 11.01
CA LEU A 395 14.73 -9.00 10.39
C LEU A 395 15.86 -8.35 11.18
N ALA A 396 16.69 -7.57 10.50
CA ALA A 396 17.67 -6.69 11.12
C ALA A 396 17.05 -5.30 11.35
N ILE A 397 17.26 -4.73 12.54
CA ILE A 397 16.89 -3.35 12.86
C ILE A 397 18.11 -2.55 13.30
N ALA A 398 18.11 -1.26 12.93
CA ALA A 398 19.11 -0.29 13.35
C ALA A 398 18.72 0.49 14.62
N THR A 399 17.56 0.18 15.22
CA THR A 399 17.04 0.85 16.41
C THR A 399 17.37 0.07 17.68
N PRO A 400 17.56 0.76 18.82
CA PRO A 400 17.84 0.11 20.10
C PRO A 400 16.59 -0.54 20.73
N ASN A 401 15.40 -0.03 20.42
CA ASN A 401 14.13 -0.50 20.96
C ASN A 401 13.50 -1.55 20.03
N ILE A 402 13.01 -2.64 20.62
CA ILE A 402 12.31 -3.71 19.91
C ILE A 402 10.86 -3.26 19.68
N PRO A 403 10.36 -3.22 18.44
CA PRO A 403 8.96 -2.87 18.16
C PRO A 403 7.98 -3.89 18.74
N GLU A 404 6.76 -3.47 19.03
CA GLU A 404 5.70 -4.37 19.48
C GLU A 404 5.41 -5.47 18.44
N GLY A 405 5.16 -6.70 18.92
CA GLY A 405 4.96 -7.86 18.05
C GLY A 405 6.26 -8.53 17.59
N TRP A 406 7.41 -8.13 18.13
CA TRP A 406 8.72 -8.71 17.85
C TRP A 406 9.48 -9.06 19.13
N PHE A 407 10.24 -10.14 19.09
CA PHE A 407 11.26 -10.44 20.10
C PHE A 407 12.66 -10.22 19.54
N GLU A 408 13.62 -9.92 20.41
CA GLU A 408 15.03 -9.98 20.02
C GLU A 408 15.50 -11.44 19.96
N CYS A 409 16.27 -11.79 18.94
CA CYS A 409 16.87 -13.11 18.75
C CYS A 409 18.08 -13.30 19.70
N ASN A 410 17.80 -13.44 21.00
CA ASN A 410 18.79 -13.53 22.08
C ASN A 410 18.84 -14.90 22.79
N GLY A 411 18.13 -15.91 22.29
CA GLY A 411 18.09 -17.24 22.91
C GLY A 411 17.14 -17.39 24.11
N ALA A 412 16.32 -16.38 24.43
CA ALA A 412 15.42 -16.43 25.58
C ALA A 412 14.38 -17.57 25.49
N SER A 413 14.00 -18.10 26.64
CA SER A 413 12.91 -19.08 26.75
C SER A 413 11.57 -18.36 26.96
N ILE A 414 10.60 -18.63 26.09
CA ILE A 414 9.28 -17.97 26.09
C ILE A 414 8.14 -19.01 26.12
N SER A 415 6.95 -18.56 26.51
CA SER A 415 5.78 -19.43 26.74
C SER A 415 5.20 -19.98 25.43
N ARG A 416 5.00 -21.30 25.36
CA ARG A 416 4.31 -21.97 24.22
C ARG A 416 2.83 -21.59 24.16
N THR A 417 2.22 -21.32 25.31
CA THR A 417 0.79 -21.01 25.41
C THR A 417 0.51 -19.57 25.03
N GLU A 418 1.39 -18.65 25.43
CA GLU A 418 1.25 -17.21 25.15
C GLU A 418 1.64 -16.87 23.71
N TYR A 419 2.67 -17.55 23.19
CA TYR A 419 3.21 -17.34 21.85
C TYR A 419 3.04 -18.60 20.98
N SER A 420 1.80 -19.10 20.92
CA SER A 420 1.46 -20.35 20.22
C SER A 420 1.71 -20.28 18.72
N GLU A 421 1.37 -19.17 18.05
CA GLU A 421 1.63 -18.96 16.61
C GLU A 421 3.13 -19.05 16.29
N LEU A 422 3.98 -18.47 17.15
CA LEU A 422 5.44 -18.55 17.00
C LEU A 422 5.96 -19.97 17.28
N PHE A 423 5.43 -20.64 18.31
CA PHE A 423 5.81 -22.02 18.59
C PHE A 423 5.42 -22.98 17.46
N GLU A 424 4.26 -22.78 16.83
CA GLU A 424 3.86 -23.54 15.64
C GLU A 424 4.81 -23.32 14.46
N SER A 425 5.35 -22.10 14.31
CA SER A 425 6.26 -21.73 13.22
C SER A 425 7.68 -22.30 13.40
N ILE A 426 8.31 -22.11 14.57
CA ILE A 426 9.72 -22.47 14.77
C ILE A 426 9.94 -23.71 15.66
N GLY A 427 8.90 -24.18 16.33
CA GLY A 427 8.94 -25.35 17.22
C GLY A 427 10.01 -25.23 18.30
N SER A 428 10.66 -26.37 18.59
CA SER A 428 11.79 -26.47 19.52
C SER A 428 13.16 -26.39 18.84
N THR A 429 13.22 -25.91 17.58
CA THR A 429 14.44 -25.91 16.75
C THR A 429 15.62 -25.23 17.44
N TYR A 430 15.37 -24.14 18.16
CA TYR A 430 16.40 -23.34 18.83
C TYR A 430 16.52 -23.66 20.34
N GLY A 431 15.91 -24.75 20.78
CA GLY A 431 15.91 -25.24 22.15
C GLY A 431 14.50 -25.53 22.65
N ALA A 432 14.36 -26.65 23.37
CA ALA A 432 13.08 -27.12 23.87
C ALA A 432 12.53 -26.33 25.07
N GLY A 433 13.23 -25.28 25.53
CA GLY A 433 12.91 -24.57 26.76
C GLY A 433 12.96 -25.51 27.97
N ASN A 434 11.91 -25.52 28.77
CA ASN A 434 11.72 -26.46 29.88
C ASN A 434 11.14 -27.83 29.44
N GLY A 435 11.04 -28.08 28.13
CA GLY A 435 10.55 -29.33 27.54
C GLY A 435 9.03 -29.46 27.47
N THR A 436 8.27 -28.61 28.19
CA THR A 436 6.81 -28.76 28.33
C THR A 436 6.04 -27.49 27.98
N THR A 437 6.29 -26.39 28.68
CA THR A 437 5.51 -25.14 28.57
C THR A 437 6.27 -23.98 27.93
N THR A 438 7.59 -24.11 27.70
CA THR A 438 8.38 -23.07 27.02
C THR A 438 9.16 -23.61 25.83
N PHE A 439 9.64 -22.70 24.97
CA PHE A 439 10.55 -22.97 23.86
C PHE A 439 11.54 -21.80 23.73
N ASN A 440 12.67 -22.03 23.07
CA ASN A 440 13.71 -21.00 22.95
C ASN A 440 13.66 -20.28 21.61
N LEU A 441 13.94 -18.98 21.64
CA LEU A 441 14.20 -18.16 20.46
C LEU A 441 15.57 -18.50 19.84
N PRO A 442 15.82 -18.15 18.57
CA PRO A 442 17.17 -18.13 18.02
C PRO A 442 18.11 -17.22 18.83
N ASP A 443 19.37 -17.61 19.01
CA ASP A 443 20.42 -16.73 19.56
C ASP A 443 21.38 -16.28 18.44
N LEU A 444 21.11 -15.09 17.89
CA LEU A 444 21.87 -14.53 16.77
C LEU A 444 22.92 -13.50 17.22
N ARG A 445 23.16 -13.37 18.52
CA ARG A 445 24.10 -12.38 19.06
C ARG A 445 25.53 -12.74 18.62
N GLY A 446 26.14 -11.85 17.84
CA GLY A 446 27.51 -12.00 17.35
C GLY A 446 27.71 -13.17 16.39
N ARG A 447 26.64 -13.60 15.70
CA ARG A 447 26.67 -14.64 14.67
C ARG A 447 26.41 -14.05 13.29
N ALA A 448 27.08 -14.60 12.28
CA ALA A 448 26.73 -14.37 10.89
C ALA A 448 25.64 -15.37 10.46
N LEU A 449 24.64 -14.91 9.73
CA LEU A 449 23.61 -15.79 9.18
C LEU A 449 24.10 -16.46 7.89
N VAL A 450 23.73 -17.72 7.73
CA VAL A 450 23.98 -18.53 6.53
C VAL A 450 22.70 -19.26 6.16
N GLY A 451 22.46 -19.46 4.87
CA GLY A 451 21.32 -20.25 4.40
C GLY A 451 21.52 -21.73 4.69
N VAL A 452 20.42 -22.44 4.95
CA VAL A 452 20.46 -23.91 5.04
C VAL A 452 20.77 -24.47 3.66
N ASP A 453 21.77 -25.35 3.62
CA ASP A 453 22.15 -26.09 2.42
C ASP A 453 22.33 -27.56 2.81
N ALA A 454 21.35 -28.39 2.43
CA ALA A 454 21.35 -29.81 2.76
C ALA A 454 22.50 -30.61 2.11
N SER A 455 23.25 -30.01 1.18
CA SER A 455 24.44 -30.60 0.57
C SER A 455 25.73 -30.34 1.36
N GLN A 456 25.71 -29.43 2.33
CA GLN A 456 26.85 -29.04 3.15
C GLN A 456 26.61 -29.43 4.60
N SER A 457 27.55 -30.19 5.18
CA SER A 457 27.37 -30.75 6.53
C SER A 457 27.36 -29.68 7.63
N GLU A 458 27.99 -28.55 7.36
CA GLU A 458 28.14 -27.38 8.22
C GLU A 458 26.86 -26.53 8.25
N PHE A 459 26.01 -26.65 7.22
CA PHE A 459 24.77 -25.87 7.03
C PHE A 459 23.53 -26.75 6.83
N LEU A 460 23.58 -27.99 7.32
CA LEU A 460 22.62 -29.07 7.01
C LEU A 460 21.21 -28.78 7.51
N ALA A 461 21.08 -28.10 8.66
CA ALA A 461 19.80 -27.88 9.32
C ALA A 461 19.68 -26.50 9.99
N LEU A 462 18.44 -26.05 10.17
CA LEU A 462 18.13 -24.84 10.94
C LEU A 462 18.63 -24.97 12.38
N GLY A 463 19.18 -23.89 12.91
CA GLY A 463 19.70 -23.83 14.29
C GLY A 463 21.10 -24.42 14.48
N GLN A 464 21.70 -25.03 13.45
CA GLN A 464 23.10 -25.46 13.49
C GLN A 464 24.02 -24.24 13.58
N THR A 465 25.03 -24.33 14.43
CA THR A 465 26.03 -23.26 14.61
C THR A 465 27.44 -23.82 14.45
N GLY A 466 28.34 -23.02 13.91
CA GLY A 466 29.76 -23.35 13.80
C GLY A 466 30.61 -22.09 13.59
N GLY A 467 31.91 -22.32 13.36
CA GLY A 467 32.92 -21.27 13.17
C GLY A 467 33.45 -20.67 14.46
N ASP A 468 34.65 -20.08 14.36
CA ASP A 468 35.39 -19.51 15.49
C ASP A 468 35.74 -18.04 15.23
N LYS A 469 35.58 -17.20 16.26
CA LYS A 469 35.96 -15.76 16.20
C LYS A 469 37.48 -15.58 16.23
N GLY A 470 38.17 -16.47 16.94
CA GLY A 470 39.63 -16.59 16.94
C GLY A 470 40.00 -18.02 16.59
N HIS A 471 40.91 -18.20 15.63
CA HIS A 471 41.32 -19.52 15.16
C HIS A 471 42.80 -19.76 15.49
N THR A 472 43.09 -20.87 16.16
CA THR A 472 44.47 -21.35 16.36
C THR A 472 44.80 -22.32 15.25
N LEU A 473 45.84 -22.01 14.47
CA LEU A 473 46.28 -22.87 13.37
C LEU A 473 46.72 -24.24 13.88
N THR A 474 46.17 -25.30 13.29
CA THR A 474 46.59 -26.67 13.52
C THR A 474 47.68 -27.09 12.53
N VAL A 475 48.43 -28.14 12.86
CA VAL A 475 49.46 -28.69 11.94
C VAL A 475 48.86 -29.11 10.59
N ALA A 476 47.60 -29.56 10.56
CA ALA A 476 46.91 -29.95 9.32
C ALA A 476 46.59 -28.75 8.41
N GLU A 477 46.56 -27.54 8.95
CA GLU A 477 46.30 -26.29 8.21
C GLU A 477 47.60 -25.63 7.70
N LEU A 478 48.76 -26.19 8.05
CA LEU A 478 50.05 -25.75 7.54
C LEU A 478 50.40 -26.54 6.26
N PRO A 479 50.73 -25.87 5.14
CA PRO A 479 51.27 -26.55 3.97
C PRO A 479 52.52 -27.37 4.32
N PRO A 480 52.70 -28.57 3.72
CA PRO A 480 53.94 -29.33 3.88
C PRO A 480 55.13 -28.47 3.48
N HIS A 481 56.09 -28.34 4.40
CA HIS A 481 57.31 -27.57 4.18
C HIS A 481 58.49 -28.33 4.79
N THR A 482 59.68 -28.13 4.23
CA THR A 482 60.92 -28.75 4.70
C THR A 482 61.89 -27.67 5.14
N HIS A 483 62.60 -27.92 6.23
CA HIS A 483 63.75 -27.12 6.63
C HIS A 483 65.01 -27.85 6.17
N ASP A 484 65.82 -27.19 5.34
CA ASP A 484 67.11 -27.72 4.94
C ASP A 484 68.17 -27.23 5.92
N ILE A 485 68.84 -28.15 6.62
CA ILE A 485 69.90 -27.81 7.56
C ILE A 485 71.23 -28.04 6.84
N MET A 486 71.80 -26.95 6.31
CA MET A 486 73.18 -26.98 5.81
C MET A 486 74.15 -27.07 6.98
N MET A 487 74.81 -28.22 7.13
CA MET A 487 75.97 -28.36 7.99
C MET A 487 77.21 -28.03 7.16
N ASP A 488 77.84 -26.90 7.45
CA ASP A 488 79.16 -26.60 6.93
C ASP A 488 80.19 -27.59 7.53
N SER A 489 81.01 -28.17 6.67
CA SER A 489 82.06 -29.14 7.03
C SER A 489 83.44 -28.50 6.98
N ASP A 490 83.54 -27.21 7.28
CA ASP A 490 84.83 -26.51 7.33
C ASP A 490 85.41 -26.57 8.75
N THR A 491 86.59 -27.19 8.85
CA THR A 491 87.35 -27.48 10.08
C THR A 491 88.21 -26.31 10.55
N SER A 492 87.78 -25.08 10.30
CA SER A 492 88.52 -23.87 10.70
C SER A 492 87.86 -23.19 11.91
N PRO A 493 88.52 -23.12 13.08
CA PRO A 493 87.93 -22.61 14.30
C PRO A 493 87.96 -21.09 14.31
N ASP A 494 86.83 -20.44 14.09
CA ASP A 494 86.59 -19.08 14.57
C ASP A 494 85.12 -18.90 15.00
N GLY A 495 84.90 -19.00 16.30
CA GLY A 495 83.82 -18.28 17.00
C GLY A 495 82.38 -18.81 16.95
N GLY A 496 82.07 -19.95 16.34
CA GLY A 496 80.72 -20.52 16.31
C GLY A 496 80.44 -21.58 17.38
N THR A 497 80.02 -21.20 18.58
CA THR A 497 79.46 -22.15 19.57
C THR A 497 78.09 -22.64 19.10
N GLY A 498 78.07 -23.75 18.35
CA GLY A 498 76.81 -24.34 17.91
C GLY A 498 76.87 -25.76 17.35
N ALA A 499 78.06 -26.30 17.04
CA ALA A 499 78.20 -27.70 16.66
C ALA A 499 79.61 -28.20 16.98
N THR A 500 79.78 -28.87 18.13
CA THR A 500 81.01 -29.62 18.41
C THR A 500 80.95 -30.95 17.63
N ALA A 501 81.71 -31.05 16.55
CA ALA A 501 81.96 -32.33 15.88
C ALA A 501 83.12 -33.04 16.60
N SER A 502 82.90 -34.25 17.13
CA SER A 502 84.01 -35.14 17.48
C SER A 502 84.33 -36.01 16.27
N GLU A 503 85.56 -35.95 15.79
CA GLU A 503 86.06 -36.77 14.68
C GLU A 503 86.35 -38.19 15.19
N ASP A 504 85.31 -39.00 15.36
CA ASP A 504 85.45 -40.44 15.18
C ASP A 504 84.10 -41.10 14.87
N SER A 505 84.05 -41.77 13.72
CA SER A 505 83.07 -42.81 13.33
C SER A 505 81.55 -42.52 13.34
N PHE A 506 80.97 -42.47 12.11
CA PHE A 506 79.61 -42.87 11.70
C PHE A 506 78.42 -42.71 12.69
N ASN A 507 77.71 -41.59 12.56
CA ASN A 507 76.25 -41.35 12.73
C ASN A 507 76.08 -39.95 13.35
N ARG A 508 76.02 -38.90 12.52
CA ARG A 508 75.87 -37.53 12.99
C ARG A 508 74.41 -37.31 13.41
N THR A 509 74.08 -37.59 14.67
CA THR A 509 72.80 -37.20 15.27
C THR A 509 72.84 -35.70 15.57
N LEU A 510 72.04 -34.94 14.85
CA LEU A 510 71.85 -33.50 15.09
C LEU A 510 71.10 -33.32 16.42
N SER A 511 71.84 -33.12 17.51
CA SER A 511 71.28 -32.87 18.84
C SER A 511 70.90 -31.39 18.96
N GLY A 512 69.84 -30.98 18.29
CA GLY A 512 69.32 -29.60 18.33
C GLY A 512 68.42 -29.30 17.15
N GLY A 513 67.25 -29.93 17.11
CA GLY A 513 66.24 -29.61 16.08
C GLY A 513 65.81 -28.14 16.15
N ALA A 514 65.26 -27.64 15.05
CA ALA A 514 64.64 -26.32 15.01
C ALA A 514 63.64 -26.19 16.18
N MET A 515 63.83 -25.21 17.04
CA MET A 515 62.91 -24.95 18.15
C MET A 515 61.61 -24.39 17.58
N SER A 516 60.46 -24.84 18.10
CA SER A 516 59.17 -24.26 17.73
C SER A 516 59.20 -22.75 18.02
N THR A 517 58.82 -21.93 17.04
CA THR A 517 58.61 -20.49 17.19
C THR A 517 57.13 -20.19 16.92
N GLY A 518 56.52 -19.38 17.79
CA GLY A 518 55.09 -19.08 17.78
C GLY A 518 54.41 -19.61 19.03
N ASP A 519 53.63 -18.75 19.69
CA ASP A 519 53.01 -19.04 20.99
C ASP A 519 51.70 -19.84 20.86
N GLY A 520 51.26 -20.17 19.63
CA GLY A 520 50.00 -20.89 19.38
C GLY A 520 48.73 -20.06 19.61
N GLU A 521 48.88 -18.75 19.77
CA GLU A 521 47.76 -17.84 20.02
C GLU A 521 46.81 -17.76 18.83
N ALA A 522 45.52 -17.69 19.12
CA ALA A 522 44.48 -17.61 18.11
C ALA A 522 44.54 -16.27 17.36
N HIS A 523 44.47 -16.30 16.03
CA HIS A 523 44.35 -15.08 15.24
C HIS A 523 42.88 -14.67 15.06
N ASN A 524 42.62 -13.38 14.97
CA ASN A 524 41.27 -12.87 14.69
C ASN A 524 40.80 -13.37 13.32
N ASN A 525 39.59 -13.94 13.27
CA ASN A 525 38.93 -14.41 12.06
C ASN A 525 37.64 -13.62 11.74
N LEU A 526 37.40 -12.51 12.44
CA LEU A 526 36.25 -11.65 12.18
C LEU A 526 36.46 -10.85 10.88
N GLN A 527 35.52 -11.03 9.94
CA GLN A 527 35.38 -10.15 8.78
C GLN A 527 34.99 -8.74 9.22
N PRO A 528 35.28 -7.67 8.47
CA PRO A 528 34.75 -6.34 8.77
C PRO A 528 33.21 -6.37 8.93
N TYR A 529 32.68 -5.86 10.03
CA TYR A 529 31.24 -5.97 10.36
C TYR A 529 30.63 -4.68 10.91
N MET A 530 29.31 -4.57 10.76
CA MET A 530 28.46 -3.60 11.48
C MET A 530 27.40 -4.38 12.25
N ALA A 531 27.28 -4.12 13.55
CA ALA A 531 26.33 -4.82 14.40
C ALA A 531 24.94 -4.16 14.34
N LEU A 532 23.92 -4.95 14.00
CA LEU A 532 22.49 -4.61 14.08
C LEU A 532 21.80 -5.58 15.04
N ARG A 533 20.59 -5.25 15.51
CA ARG A 533 19.78 -6.19 16.30
C ARG A 533 18.97 -7.08 15.37
N TRP A 534 18.97 -8.38 15.66
CA TRP A 534 18.09 -9.34 15.00
C TRP A 534 16.80 -9.48 15.82
N ILE A 535 15.67 -9.34 15.16
CA ILE A 535 14.34 -9.51 15.77
C ILE A 535 13.54 -10.57 15.02
N ILE A 536 12.66 -11.28 15.74
CA ILE A 536 11.77 -12.32 15.23
C ILE A 536 10.31 -11.95 15.49
N LYS A 537 9.46 -12.11 14.48
CA LYS A 537 8.02 -11.85 14.59
C LYS A 537 7.37 -12.95 15.43
N TYR A 538 6.61 -12.59 16.47
CA TYR A 538 5.79 -13.53 17.25
C TYR A 538 4.30 -13.39 17.01
#